data_AF-A0A520AAQ0-F1
#
_entry.id   AF-A0A520AAQ0-F1
#
_cell.length_a   1.000
_cell.length_b   1.000
_cell.length_c   1.000
_cell.angle_alpha   90.00
_cell.angle_beta   90.00
_cell.angle_gamma   90.00
#
_symmetry.space_group_name_H-M   'P 1'
#
loop_
_entity.id
_entity.type
_entity.pdbx_description
1 polymer ?
#
loop_
_entity_poly.entity_id
_entity_poly.type
_entity_poly.pdbx_seq_one_letter_code
_entity_poly.pdbx_strand_id
1 'polypeptide(L)'
;MLAGLPHFAPKAKRIIYLFQNGAPSQLDLFDYKPKLQKMFGEDLPASIRMGQRLTGMTADQKKFPLAGTKFNFKQYGQAGAWISDVLPYTAGIVDELCIIKSMYT
;
A
#
# COMPACT_ATOMS: atom_id res chain seq x y z
N MET A 1 -36.78 12.98 -2.59
CA MET A 1 -35.69 12.25 -1.91
C MET A 1 -34.87 13.26 -1.14
N LEU A 2 -34.66 13.07 0.17
CA LEU A 2 -33.77 13.94 0.95
C LEU A 2 -32.33 13.68 0.50
N ALA A 3 -31.69 14.69 -0.11
CA ALA A 3 -30.29 14.63 -0.49
C ALA A 3 -29.44 14.38 0.76
N GLY A 4 -28.65 13.30 0.77
CA GLY A 4 -27.70 13.01 1.85
C GLY A 4 -27.98 11.76 2.68
N LEU A 5 -29.09 11.04 2.47
CA LEU A 5 -29.29 9.72 3.09
C LEU A 5 -28.72 8.60 2.21
N PRO A 6 -27.94 7.66 2.77
CA PRO A 6 -27.46 6.50 2.01
C PRO A 6 -28.63 5.61 1.57
N HIS A 7 -28.46 4.92 0.43
CA HIS A 7 -29.48 3.99 -0.09
C HIS A 7 -29.81 2.84 0.87
N PHE A 8 -28.91 2.53 1.82
CA PHE A 8 -29.09 1.49 2.83
C PHE A 8 -28.79 2.04 4.22
N ALA A 9 -29.48 1.49 5.23
CA ALA A 9 -29.17 1.79 6.63
C ALA A 9 -27.72 1.37 6.95
N PRO A 10 -26.92 2.24 7.60
CA PRO A 10 -25.54 1.91 7.95
C PRO A 10 -25.51 0.75 8.96
N LYS A 11 -24.72 -0.28 8.65
CA LYS A 11 -24.53 -1.44 9.54
C LYS A 11 -23.43 -1.21 10.59
N ALA A 12 -22.37 -0.49 10.22
CA ALA A 12 -21.26 -0.18 11.12
C ALA A 12 -21.67 0.90 12.12
N LYS A 13 -21.49 0.63 13.41
CA LYS A 13 -21.86 1.55 14.52
C LYS A 13 -20.66 2.24 15.17
N ARG A 14 -19.47 1.66 15.05
CA ARG A 14 -18.22 2.14 15.64
C ARG A 14 -17.05 1.79 14.72
N ILE A 15 -16.04 2.65 14.67
CA ILE A 15 -14.87 2.50 13.83
C ILE A 15 -13.62 2.68 14.70
N ILE A 16 -12.68 1.76 14.57
CA ILE A 16 -11.30 1.97 15.02
C ILE A 16 -10.51 2.38 13.79
N TYR A 17 -9.95 3.59 13.81
CA TYR A 17 -9.14 4.11 12.72
C TYR A 17 -7.68 4.18 13.16
N LEU A 18 -6.81 3.49 12.42
CA LEU A 18 -5.39 3.47 12.67
C LEU A 18 -4.67 4.21 11.54
N PHE A 19 -4.09 5.37 11.87
CA PHE A 19 -3.26 6.13 10.94
C PHE A 19 -1.78 5.82 11.20
N GLN A 20 -1.19 4.99 10.35
CA GLN A 20 0.12 4.39 10.58
C GLN A 20 1.27 5.26 10.02
N ASN A 21 1.34 6.53 10.43
CA ASN A 21 2.47 7.40 10.08
C ASN A 21 3.77 6.89 10.73
N GLY A 22 4.81 6.69 9.92
CA GLY A 22 6.10 6.17 10.36
C GLY A 22 6.16 4.64 10.50
N ALA A 23 5.07 3.93 10.23
CA ALA A 23 5.06 2.47 10.17
C ALA A 23 5.57 1.95 8.81
N PRO A 24 5.73 0.62 8.62
CA PRO A 24 6.08 0.06 7.33
C PRO A 24 5.09 0.47 6.23
N SER A 25 5.60 0.63 5.01
CA SER A 25 4.80 1.10 3.88
C SER A 25 3.82 0.04 3.39
N GLN A 26 2.81 0.43 2.60
CA GLN A 26 1.93 -0.53 1.93
C GLN A 26 2.69 -1.52 1.04
N LEU A 27 3.83 -1.11 0.46
CA LEU A 27 4.71 -1.93 -0.37
C LEU A 27 5.41 -3.03 0.44
N ASP A 28 5.57 -2.79 1.75
CA ASP A 28 6.18 -3.73 2.70
C ASP A 28 5.16 -4.67 3.34
N LEU A 29 3.86 -4.36 3.25
CA LEU A 29 2.80 -5.07 3.99
C LEU A 29 1.81 -5.84 3.09
N PHE A 30 1.17 -5.16 2.14
CA PHE A 30 0.00 -5.67 1.42
C PHE A 30 0.09 -5.54 -0.11
N ASP A 31 1.08 -4.80 -0.62
CA ASP A 31 1.18 -4.45 -2.04
C ASP A 31 2.45 -5.01 -2.69
N TYR A 32 2.40 -6.28 -3.07
CA TYR A 32 3.51 -6.95 -3.75
C TYR A 32 3.78 -6.33 -5.13
N LYS A 33 4.98 -5.73 -5.29
CA LYS A 33 5.47 -5.11 -6.53
C LYS A 33 6.74 -5.82 -7.04
N PRO A 34 6.63 -6.97 -7.72
CA PRO A 34 7.81 -7.72 -8.20
C PRO A 34 8.68 -6.92 -9.18
N LYS A 35 8.08 -6.01 -9.96
CA LYS A 35 8.85 -5.14 -10.86
C LYS A 35 9.74 -4.14 -10.10
N LEU A 36 9.24 -3.60 -8.98
CA LEU A 36 10.00 -2.67 -8.15
C LEU A 36 11.22 -3.36 -7.51
N GLN A 37 11.11 -4.66 -7.21
CA GLN A 37 12.25 -5.47 -6.77
C GLN A 37 13.34 -5.60 -7.83
N LYS A 38 12.93 -5.88 -9.07
CA LYS A 38 13.88 -6.04 -10.17
C LYS A 38 14.65 -4.76 -10.47
N MET A 39 13.98 -3.62 -10.29
CA MET A 39 14.54 -2.29 -10.54
C MET A 39 15.18 -1.68 -9.29
N PHE A 40 15.43 -2.46 -8.23
CA PHE A 40 15.96 -1.94 -6.97
C PHE A 40 17.30 -1.21 -7.20
N GLY A 41 17.38 0.04 -6.74
CA GLY A 41 18.56 0.88 -6.89
C GLY A 41 18.71 1.58 -8.24
N GLU A 42 17.88 1.24 -9.24
CA GLU A 42 17.78 2.02 -10.47
C GLU A 42 17.17 3.40 -10.17
N ASP A 43 17.58 4.41 -10.92
CA ASP A 43 17.06 5.76 -10.74
C ASP A 43 15.62 5.86 -11.25
N LEU A 44 14.76 6.60 -10.53
CA LEU A 44 13.37 6.79 -10.90
C LEU A 44 13.26 7.40 -12.31
N PRO A 45 12.55 6.74 -13.26
CA PRO A 45 12.40 7.28 -14.60
C PRO A 45 11.73 8.65 -14.59
N ALA A 46 12.26 9.59 -15.38
CA ALA A 46 11.71 10.94 -15.48
C ALA A 46 10.24 10.95 -15.92
N SER A 47 9.82 9.95 -16.69
CA SER A 47 8.43 9.75 -17.13
C SER A 47 7.45 9.44 -16.00
N ILE A 48 7.93 8.94 -14.86
CA ILE A 48 7.09 8.71 -13.66
C ILE A 48 6.98 10.00 -12.86
N ARG A 49 8.09 10.72 -12.69
CA ARG A 49 8.11 11.95 -11.91
C ARG A 49 7.29 13.07 -12.57
N MET A 50 7.35 13.22 -13.91
CA MET A 50 6.61 14.26 -14.66
C MET A 50 6.66 15.67 -14.03
N GLY A 51 7.77 16.04 -13.40
CA GLY A 51 7.91 17.33 -12.72
C GLY A 51 7.19 17.45 -11.36
N GLN A 52 6.65 16.36 -10.80
CA GLN A 52 6.07 16.35 -9.45
C GLN A 52 7.04 16.93 -8.42
N ARG A 53 6.46 17.73 -7.51
CA ARG A 53 7.19 18.37 -6.42
C ARG A 53 7.70 17.31 -5.46
N LEU A 54 9.00 17.32 -5.21
CA LEU A 54 9.61 16.49 -4.18
C LEU A 54 9.33 17.07 -2.79
N THR A 55 9.30 16.20 -1.80
CA THR A 55 9.20 16.63 -0.40
C THR A 55 10.56 17.16 0.07
N GLY A 56 10.58 17.96 1.14
CA GLY A 56 11.83 18.58 1.61
C GLY A 56 12.96 17.59 1.93
N MET A 57 12.64 16.33 2.25
CA MET A 57 13.63 15.30 2.53
C MET A 57 14.28 14.70 1.28
N THR A 58 13.68 14.87 0.10
CA THR A 58 14.17 14.30 -1.16
C THR A 58 14.51 15.35 -2.22
N ALA A 59 14.12 16.61 -2.03
CA ALA A 59 14.29 17.68 -3.02
C ALA A 59 15.72 17.86 -3.53
N ASP A 60 16.72 17.74 -2.65
CA ASP A 60 18.13 17.95 -2.97
C ASP A 60 18.90 16.64 -3.26
N GLN A 61 18.20 15.51 -3.37
CA GLN A 61 18.84 14.25 -3.70
C GLN A 61 19.32 14.25 -5.16
N LYS A 62 20.57 13.84 -5.38
CA LYS A 62 21.17 13.69 -6.72
C LYS A 62 20.54 12.55 -7.53
N LYS A 63 19.95 11.57 -6.84
CA LYS A 63 19.32 10.37 -7.39
C LYS A 63 18.11 9.99 -6.56
N PHE A 64 17.13 9.37 -7.20
CA PHE A 64 15.89 8.87 -6.64
C PHE A 64 15.81 7.36 -6.85
N PRO A 65 16.62 6.57 -6.12
CA PRO A 65 16.67 5.14 -6.33
C PRO A 65 15.31 4.50 -6.01
N LEU A 66 14.84 3.64 -6.90
CA LEU A 66 13.68 2.79 -6.68
C LEU A 66 13.99 1.82 -5.54
N ALA A 67 13.13 1.83 -4.52
CA ALA A 67 13.27 0.99 -3.34
C ALA A 67 12.17 -0.06 -3.31
N GLY A 68 12.52 -1.29 -3.70
CA GLY A 68 11.72 -2.47 -3.41
C GLY A 68 11.69 -2.80 -1.91
N THR A 69 10.63 -3.49 -1.48
CA THR A 69 10.54 -4.04 -0.12
C THR A 69 11.67 -5.04 0.17
N LYS A 70 12.10 -5.15 1.43
CA LYS A 70 13.09 -6.17 1.84
C LYS A 70 12.46 -7.47 2.31
N PHE A 71 11.12 -7.50 2.41
CA PHE A 71 10.37 -8.60 2.98
C PHE A 71 9.88 -9.57 1.90
N ASN A 72 9.64 -10.81 2.29
CA ASN A 72 9.10 -11.81 1.39
C ASN A 72 7.58 -11.71 1.34
N PHE A 73 7.02 -12.09 0.20
CA PHE A 73 5.57 -12.11 -0.01
C PHE A 73 5.11 -13.50 -0.43
N LYS A 74 3.94 -13.89 0.06
CA LYS A 74 3.24 -15.10 -0.38
C LYS A 74 1.75 -14.79 -0.53
N GLN A 75 1.07 -15.63 -1.30
CA GLN A 75 -0.38 -15.58 -1.41
C GLN A 75 -1.01 -16.39 -0.28
N TYR A 76 -2.03 -15.82 0.36
CA TYR A 76 -2.77 -16.41 1.46
C TYR A 76 -4.28 -16.33 1.21
N GLY A 77 -5.01 -17.20 1.89
CA GLY A 77 -6.46 -17.28 1.80
C GLY A 77 -6.98 -17.76 0.45
N GLN A 78 -8.30 -17.87 0.34
CA GLN A 78 -8.99 -18.30 -0.87
C GLN A 78 -8.89 -17.27 -2.00
N ALA A 79 -8.82 -15.98 -1.64
CA ALA A 79 -8.65 -14.89 -2.61
C ALA A 79 -7.20 -14.78 -3.16
N GLY A 80 -6.25 -15.54 -2.61
CA GLY A 80 -4.83 -15.46 -3.01
C GLY A 80 -4.21 -14.09 -2.74
N ALA A 81 -4.58 -13.45 -1.64
CA ALA A 81 -4.11 -12.12 -1.27
C ALA A 81 -2.60 -12.16 -0.99
N TRP A 82 -1.85 -11.23 -1.58
CA TRP A 82 -0.43 -11.08 -1.33
C TRP A 82 -0.20 -10.39 0.02
N ILE A 83 0.42 -11.11 0.96
CA ILE A 83 0.76 -10.59 2.30
C ILE A 83 2.24 -10.81 2.57
N SER A 84 2.86 -9.83 3.21
CA SER A 84 4.25 -9.87 3.66
C SER A 84 4.44 -10.83 4.85
N ASP A 85 5.62 -11.46 4.94
CA ASP A 85 5.99 -12.34 6.04
C ASP A 85 6.07 -11.64 7.41
N VAL A 86 6.10 -10.31 7.45
CA VAL A 86 6.04 -9.50 8.67
C VAL A 86 4.64 -9.44 9.31
N LEU A 87 3.60 -9.92 8.62
CA LEU A 87 2.22 -9.96 9.11
C LEU A 87 1.65 -11.39 9.18
N PRO A 88 2.30 -12.33 9.88
CA PRO A 88 1.90 -13.74 9.86
C PRO A 88 0.51 -13.97 10.44
N TYR A 89 0.13 -13.21 11.49
CA TYR A 89 -1.19 -13.32 12.10
C TYR A 89 -2.29 -12.70 11.25
N THR A 90 -1.98 -11.61 10.52
CA THR A 90 -2.92 -11.01 9.56
C THR A 90 -3.14 -11.95 8.37
N ALA A 91 -2.09 -12.59 7.88
CA ALA A 91 -2.19 -13.61 6.83
C ALA A 91 -3.12 -14.77 7.22
N GLY A 92 -3.14 -15.14 8.51
CA GLY A 92 -4.03 -16.18 9.05
C GLY A 92 -5.53 -15.84 9.02
N ILE A 93 -5.89 -14.55 8.92
CA ILE A 93 -7.28 -14.08 8.89
C ILE A 93 -7.61 -13.34 7.58
N VAL A 94 -6.79 -13.47 6.54
CA VAL A 94 -6.87 -12.59 5.36
C VAL A 94 -8.21 -12.69 4.61
N ASP A 95 -8.88 -13.84 4.68
CA ASP A 95 -10.20 -14.05 4.07
C ASP A 95 -11.32 -13.30 4.81
N GLU A 96 -11.09 -12.84 6.03
CA GLU A 96 -12.01 -11.97 6.78
C GLU A 96 -11.74 -10.48 6.52
N LEU A 97 -10.69 -10.14 5.75
CA LEU A 97 -10.26 -8.78 5.50
C LEU A 97 -10.66 -8.32 4.09
N CYS A 98 -11.01 -7.04 3.98
CA CYS A 98 -11.14 -6.36 2.69
C CYS A 98 -9.91 -5.46 2.47
N ILE A 99 -9.09 -5.80 1.47
CA ILE A 99 -7.93 -4.99 1.09
C ILE A 99 -8.30 -4.12 -0.11
N ILE A 100 -8.35 -2.81 0.10
CA ILE A 100 -8.69 -1.85 -0.96
C ILE A 100 -7.40 -1.41 -1.67
N LYS A 101 -7.26 -1.80 -2.95
CA LYS A 101 -6.10 -1.48 -3.80
C LYS A 101 -6.45 -0.52 -4.95
N SER A 102 -7.37 0.41 -4.71
CA SER A 102 -7.87 1.33 -5.74
C SER A 102 -7.08 2.64 -5.84
N MET A 103 -6.14 2.90 -4.94
CA MET A 103 -5.31 4.11 -4.96
C MET A 103 -4.04 3.87 -5.79
N TYR A 104 -3.79 4.79 -6.72
CA TYR A 104 -2.57 4.87 -7.53
C TYR A 104 -2.01 6.28 -7.37
N THR A 105 -0.70 6.40 -7.29
CA THR A 105 0.02 7.67 -7.08
C THR A 105 1.25 7.72 -7.96
#